data_AF-A0A535WSW7-F1
#
_entry.id   AF-A0A535WSW7-F1
#
_cell.length_a   1.000
_cell.length_b   1.000
_cell.length_c   1.000
_cell.angle_alpha   90.00
_cell.angle_beta   90.00
_cell.angle_gamma   90.00
#
_symmetry.space_group_name_H-M   'P 1'
#
loop_
_entity.id
_entity.type
_entity.pdbx_description
1 polymer ?
#
loop_
_entity_poly.entity_id
_entity_poly.type
_entity_poly.pdbx_seq_one_letter_code
_entity_poly.pdbx_strand_id
1 'polypeptide(L)'
;SGEQLETRLRGYGIEPRVIFRSDDNGTVQGMVGVGVGAALLPRLAIDLTDPSTRALALDDELPPRIICLAWHRDRYRTPAARAFVEAARAVCADLQLELGESDSAAAARRPLASPA
;
A
#
# COMPACT_ATOMS: atom_id res chain seq x y z
N SER A 1 -7.44 3.12 8.38
CA SER A 1 -7.73 4.54 8.06
C SER A 1 -6.43 5.35 8.21
N GLY A 2 -6.41 6.62 7.79
CA GLY A 2 -5.25 7.51 8.01
C GLY A 2 -4.92 7.70 9.50
N GLU A 3 -5.93 7.83 10.36
CA GLU A 3 -5.72 7.96 11.82
C GLU A 3 -5.03 6.74 12.45
N GLN A 4 -5.36 5.52 12.01
CA GLN A 4 -4.70 4.31 12.52
C GLN A 4 -3.22 4.27 12.16
N LEU A 5 -2.86 4.78 10.98
CA LEU A 5 -1.46 4.90 10.56
C LEU A 5 -0.74 5.95 11.42
N GLU A 6 -1.31 7.14 11.58
CA GLU A 6 -0.70 8.20 12.39
C GLU A 6 -0.50 7.74 13.84
N THR A 7 -1.48 7.02 14.40
CA THR A 7 -1.36 6.42 15.75
C THR A 7 -0.19 5.45 15.84
N ARG A 8 0.03 4.62 14.81
CA ARG A 8 1.18 3.70 14.75
C ARG A 8 2.51 4.43 14.63
N LEU A 9 2.58 5.46 13.79
CA LEU A 9 3.77 6.31 13.65
C LEU A 9 4.13 6.95 15.00
N ARG A 10 3.14 7.49 15.73
CA ARG A 10 3.34 8.02 17.09
C ARG A 10 3.82 6.94 18.06
N GLY A 11 3.34 5.71 17.93
CA GLY A 11 3.82 4.56 18.69
C GLY A 11 5.31 4.23 18.46
N TYR A 12 5.85 4.58 17.29
CA TYR A 12 7.28 4.51 16.96
C TYR A 12 8.06 5.80 17.32
N GLY A 13 7.43 6.78 17.99
CA GLY A 13 8.04 8.06 18.32
C GLY A 13 8.13 9.05 17.14
N ILE A 14 7.45 8.77 16.03
CA ILE A 14 7.39 9.62 14.85
C ILE A 14 6.11 10.47 14.92
N GLU A 15 6.24 11.79 15.04
CA GLU A 15 5.09 12.70 14.95
C GLU A 15 4.90 13.19 13.50
N PRO A 16 3.87 12.72 12.78
CA PRO A 16 3.66 13.09 11.39
C PRO A 16 3.14 14.53 11.28
N ARG A 17 3.86 15.37 10.51
CA ARG A 17 3.38 16.71 10.14
C ARG A 17 2.47 16.60 8.91
N VAL A 18 1.16 16.49 9.14
CA VAL A 18 0.16 16.41 8.06
C VAL A 18 -0.11 17.81 7.49
N ILE A 19 0.36 18.05 6.27
CA ILE A 19 0.19 19.34 5.54
C ILE A 19 -0.97 19.32 4.54
N PHE A 20 -1.46 18.14 4.18
CA PHE A 20 -2.58 17.95 3.26
C PHE A 20 -3.29 16.63 3.57
N ARG A 21 -4.62 16.59 3.42
CA ARG A 21 -5.45 15.39 3.63
C ARG A 21 -6.55 15.34 2.58
N SER A 22 -6.74 14.16 1.97
CA SER A 22 -7.84 13.86 1.06
C SER A 22 -8.15 12.36 1.15
N ASP A 23 -9.41 12.00 0.93
CA ASP A 23 -9.84 10.60 0.80
C ASP A 23 -9.69 10.07 -0.64
N ASP A 24 -9.32 10.94 -1.58
CA ASP A 24 -9.02 10.57 -2.96
C ASP A 24 -7.51 10.35 -3.15
N ASN A 25 -7.12 9.10 -3.43
CA ASN A 25 -5.70 8.72 -3.55
C ASN A 25 -5.01 9.40 -4.74
N GLY A 26 -5.72 9.60 -5.85
CA GLY A 26 -5.17 10.28 -7.04
C GLY A 26 -4.81 11.74 -6.74
N THR A 27 -5.65 12.43 -5.98
CA THR A 27 -5.38 13.78 -5.48
C THR A 27 -4.17 13.80 -4.55
N VAL A 28 -4.06 12.84 -3.63
CA VAL A 28 -2.88 12.74 -2.74
C VAL A 28 -1.60 12.51 -3.55
N GLN A 29 -1.61 11.59 -4.51
CA GLN A 29 -0.46 11.30 -5.37
C GLN A 29 -0.09 12.49 -6.25
N GLY A 30 -1.07 13.17 -6.85
CA GLY A 30 -0.84 14.39 -7.64
C GLY A 30 -0.19 15.51 -6.83
N MET A 31 -0.56 15.66 -5.56
CA MET A 31 0.08 16.61 -4.65
C MET A 31 1.55 16.26 -4.36
N VAL A 32 1.88 14.97 -4.29
CA VAL A 32 3.29 14.51 -4.23
C VAL A 32 4.01 14.83 -5.53
N GLY A 33 3.39 14.56 -6.68
CA GLY A 33 3.98 14.81 -8.01
C GLY A 33 4.33 16.28 -8.27
N VAL A 34 3.59 17.22 -7.69
CA VAL A 34 3.90 18.67 -7.76
C VAL A 34 4.79 19.16 -6.60
N GLY A 35 5.28 18.27 -5.74
CA GLY A 35 6.30 18.57 -4.73
C GLY A 35 5.78 19.12 -3.41
N VAL A 36 4.49 18.96 -3.08
CA VAL A 36 3.93 19.42 -1.79
C VAL A 36 4.56 18.67 -0.62
N GLY A 37 4.90 17.39 -0.80
CA GLY A 37 5.53 16.56 0.22
C GLY A 37 5.61 15.10 -0.20
N ALA A 38 5.63 14.19 0.77
CA ALA A 38 5.52 12.75 0.57
C ALA A 38 4.19 12.22 1.11
N ALA A 39 3.73 11.08 0.59
CA ALA A 39 2.52 10.43 1.03
C ALA A 39 2.78 8.96 1.38
N LEU A 40 2.02 8.44 2.34
CA LEU A 40 2.01 7.03 2.68
C LEU A 40 0.67 6.44 2.23
N LEU A 41 0.72 5.63 1.17
CA LEU A 41 -0.45 5.05 0.53
C LEU A 41 -0.30 3.52 0.47
N PRO A 42 -1.40 2.75 0.59
CA PRO A 42 -1.37 1.34 0.25
C PRO A 42 -0.93 1.18 -1.21
N ARG A 43 -0.12 0.17 -1.53
CA ARG A 43 0.40 -0.03 -2.90
C ARG A 43 -0.69 -0.10 -3.98
N LEU A 44 -1.84 -0.71 -3.65
CA LEU A 44 -3.01 -0.79 -4.56
C LEU A 44 -3.61 0.58 -4.94
N ALA A 45 -3.27 1.65 -4.23
CA ALA A 45 -3.75 3.00 -4.46
C ALA A 45 -2.75 3.88 -5.22
N ILE A 46 -1.57 3.36 -5.53
CA ILE A 46 -0.50 4.10 -6.23
C ILE A 46 -0.58 3.79 -7.71
N ASP A 47 -0.67 4.83 -8.55
CA ASP A 47 -0.36 4.70 -9.97
C ASP A 47 1.15 4.61 -10.15
N LEU A 48 1.66 3.40 -10.39
CA LEU A 48 3.09 3.16 -10.60
C LEU A 48 3.60 3.65 -11.97
N THR A 49 2.71 4.07 -12.86
CA THR A 49 3.07 4.56 -14.20
C THR A 49 3.28 6.07 -14.24
N ASP A 50 2.89 6.79 -13.20
CA ASP A 50 3.04 8.24 -13.11
C ASP A 50 4.51 8.63 -12.92
N PRO A 51 5.16 9.27 -13.91
CA PRO A 51 6.58 9.61 -13.84
C PRO A 51 6.89 10.76 -12.88
N SER A 52 5.86 11.50 -12.39
CA SER A 52 6.04 12.59 -11.44
C SER A 52 6.27 12.09 -10.01
N THR A 53 6.01 10.80 -9.75
CA THR A 53 6.17 10.20 -8.43
C THR A 53 7.02 8.94 -8.49
N ARG A 54 7.57 8.55 -7.34
CA ARG A 54 8.29 7.28 -7.20
C ARG A 54 7.84 6.60 -5.92
N ALA A 55 7.34 5.38 -6.06
CA ALA A 55 7.01 4.54 -4.91
C ALA A 55 8.27 4.08 -4.20
N LEU A 56 8.30 4.22 -2.87
CA LEU A 56 9.34 3.68 -2.01
C LEU A 56 8.72 2.57 -1.15
N ALA A 57 9.36 1.41 -1.13
CA ALA A 57 8.98 0.35 -0.21
C ALA A 57 9.30 0.76 1.22
N LEU A 58 8.42 0.42 2.15
CA LEU A 58 8.62 0.60 3.57
C LEU A 58 9.00 -0.76 4.15
N ASP A 59 9.98 -0.77 5.05
CA ASP A 59 10.45 -2.00 5.70
C ASP A 59 9.31 -2.63 6.55
N ASP A 60 9.43 -3.92 6.90
CA ASP A 60 8.37 -4.78 7.50
C ASP A 60 7.81 -4.32 8.86
N GLU A 61 8.26 -3.18 9.37
CA GLU A 61 7.80 -2.58 10.63
C GLU A 61 6.37 -2.02 10.56
N LEU A 62 5.88 -1.74 9.34
CA LEU A 62 4.48 -1.36 9.13
C LEU A 62 3.67 -2.57 8.69
N PRO A 63 2.58 -2.92 9.40
CA PRO A 63 1.78 -4.06 9.03
C PRO A 63 1.15 -3.86 7.65
N PRO A 64 1.02 -4.93 6.85
CA PRO A 64 0.44 -4.82 5.53
C PRO A 64 -1.04 -4.44 5.60
N ARG A 65 -1.53 -3.82 4.52
CA ARG A 65 -2.96 -3.63 4.29
C ARG A 65 -3.60 -5.00 4.00
N ILE A 66 -4.44 -5.49 4.91
CA ILE A 66 -5.17 -6.74 4.70
C ILE A 66 -6.47 -6.46 3.91
N ILE A 67 -6.66 -7.17 2.81
CA ILE A 67 -7.88 -7.14 1.98
C ILE A 67 -8.59 -8.49 2.09
N CYS A 68 -9.89 -8.47 2.34
CA CYS A 68 -10.68 -9.68 2.57
C CYS A 68 -11.91 -9.74 1.68
N LEU A 69 -12.27 -10.95 1.26
CA LEU A 69 -13.59 -11.25 0.70
C LEU A 69 -14.51 -11.69 1.85
N ALA A 70 -15.68 -11.07 1.95
CA ALA A 70 -16.64 -11.33 3.02
C ALA A 70 -18.03 -11.67 2.45
N TRP A 71 -18.76 -12.54 3.14
CA TRP A 71 -20.14 -12.88 2.83
C TRP A 71 -20.89 -13.22 4.12
N HIS A 72 -22.21 -13.14 4.07
CA HIS A 72 -23.05 -13.52 5.20
C HIS A 72 -22.99 -15.03 5.43
N ARG A 73 -22.78 -15.45 6.68
CA ARG A 73 -22.60 -16.88 7.04
C ARG A 73 -23.77 -17.77 6.62
N ASP A 74 -25.00 -17.26 6.74
CA ASP A 74 -26.23 -18.03 6.49
C ASP A 74 -26.79 -17.86 5.07
N ARG A 75 -26.12 -17.09 4.20
CA ARG A 75 -26.61 -16.90 2.83
C ARG A 75 -25.99 -17.92 1.89
N TYR A 76 -26.83 -18.46 1.01
CA TYR A 76 -26.37 -19.33 -0.06
C TYR A 76 -25.35 -18.61 -0.95
N ARG A 77 -24.21 -19.26 -1.18
CA ARG A 77 -23.20 -18.80 -2.14
C ARG A 77 -23.54 -19.38 -3.50
N THR A 78 -23.73 -18.52 -4.49
CA THR A 78 -23.96 -18.97 -5.87
C THR A 78 -22.70 -19.63 -6.44
N PRO A 79 -22.83 -20.49 -7.48
CA PRO A 79 -21.67 -21.01 -8.20
C PRO A 79 -20.74 -19.90 -8.71
N ALA A 80 -21.31 -18.81 -9.24
CA ALA A 80 -20.55 -17.63 -9.69
C ALA A 80 -19.76 -16.98 -8.54
N ALA A 81 -20.35 -16.83 -7.35
CA ALA A 81 -19.64 -16.27 -6.19
C ALA A 81 -18.49 -17.17 -5.71
N ARG A 82 -18.64 -18.50 -5.78
CA ARG A 82 -17.53 -19.42 -5.49
C ARG A 82 -16.42 -19.29 -6.53
N ALA A 83 -16.77 -19.30 -7.81
CA ALA A 83 -15.80 -19.13 -8.91
C ALA A 83 -15.04 -17.80 -8.80
N PHE A 84 -15.72 -16.71 -8.42
CA PHE A 84 -15.06 -15.43 -8.19
C PHE A 84 -14.04 -15.48 -7.04
N VAL A 85 -14.36 -16.13 -5.92
CA VAL A 85 -13.40 -16.27 -4.80
C VAL A 85 -12.16 -17.06 -5.24
N GLU A 86 -12.35 -18.15 -5.98
CA GLU A 86 -11.22 -18.94 -6.48
C GLU A 86 -10.35 -18.14 -7.46
N ALA A 87 -10.97 -17.42 -8.41
CA ALA A 87 -10.25 -16.55 -9.33
C ALA A 87 -9.48 -15.43 -8.60
N ALA A 88 -10.12 -14.77 -7.64
CA ALA A 88 -9.49 -13.72 -6.84
C ALA A 88 -8.29 -14.26 -6.04
N ARG A 89 -8.40 -15.46 -5.47
CA ARG A 89 -7.29 -16.10 -4.75
C ARG A 89 -6.12 -16.43 -5.67
N ALA A 90 -6.39 -16.97 -6.86
CA ALA A 90 -5.34 -17.27 -7.83
C ALA A 90 -4.57 -16.00 -8.23
N VAL A 91 -5.28 -14.95 -8.65
CA VAL A 91 -4.67 -13.67 -9.02
C VAL A 91 -3.89 -13.04 -7.86
N CYS A 92 -4.44 -13.07 -6.64
CA CYS A 92 -3.72 -12.54 -5.47
C CYS A 92 -2.45 -13.34 -5.14
N ALA A 93 -2.43 -14.66 -5.38
CA ALA A 93 -1.23 -15.46 -5.18
C ALA A 93 -0.13 -15.07 -6.17
N ASP A 94 -0.48 -14.88 -7.44
CA ASP A 94 0.45 -14.41 -8.48
C ASP A 94 1.00 -13.02 -8.15
N LEU A 95 0.13 -12.08 -7.79
CA LEU A 95 0.53 -10.73 -7.36
C LEU A 95 1.46 -10.76 -6.15
N GLN A 96 1.23 -11.64 -5.18
CA GLN A 96 2.08 -11.71 -3.98
C GLN A 96 3.51 -12.17 -4.32
N LEU A 97 3.68 -13.02 -5.33
CA LEU A 97 5.00 -13.42 -5.83
C LEU A 97 5.71 -12.23 -6.52
N GLU A 98 5.01 -11.54 -7.43
CA GLU A 98 5.54 -10.37 -8.14
C GLU A 98 5.95 -9.24 -7.18
N LEU A 99 5.18 -9.04 -6.11
CA LEU A 99 5.48 -8.07 -5.06
C LEU A 99 6.74 -8.44 -4.28
N GLY A 100 6.91 -9.71 -3.90
CA GLY A 100 8.12 -10.17 -3.21
C GLY A 100 9.40 -10.03 -4.05
N GLU A 101 9.30 -10.26 -5.36
CA GLU A 101 10.40 -10.04 -6.30
C GLU A 101 10.73 -8.55 -6.46
N SER A 102 9.71 -7.70 -6.53
CA SER A 102 9.85 -6.24 -6.65
C SER A 102 10.47 -5.60 -5.41
N ASP A 103 10.06 -6.03 -4.22
CA ASP A 103 10.58 -5.51 -2.94
C ASP A 103 12.03 -5.96 -2.72
N SER A 104 12.39 -7.19 -3.08
CA SER A 104 13.78 -7.67 -3.09
C SER A 104 14.66 -6.84 -4.05
N ALA A 105 14.16 -6.57 -5.26
CA ALA A 105 14.86 -5.75 -6.25
C ALA A 105 14.99 -4.27 -5.83
N ALA A 106 14.04 -3.74 -5.06
CA ALA A 106 14.09 -2.39 -4.49
C ALA A 106 15.06 -2.30 -3.30
N ALA A 107 15.05 -3.28 -2.39
CA ALA A 107 15.95 -3.37 -1.25
C ALA A 107 17.42 -3.44 -1.68
N ALA A 108 17.72 -4.19 -2.75
CA ALA A 108 19.08 -4.31 -3.30
C ALA A 108 19.63 -2.99 -3.91
N ARG A 109 18.78 -1.99 -4.18
CA ARG A 109 19.18 -0.70 -4.77
C ARG A 109 19.42 0.41 -3.74
N ARG A 110 19.27 0.17 -2.43
CA ARG A 110 19.64 1.14 -1.37
C ARG A 110 21.17 1.26 -1.31
N PRO A 111 21.78 2.42 -1.65
CA PRO A 111 23.15 2.67 -1.21
C PRO A 111 23.13 2.91 0.31
N LEU A 112 24.04 2.26 1.04
CA LEU A 112 24.36 2.66 2.41
C LEU A 112 24.89 4.11 2.35
N ALA A 113 24.05 5.08 2.67
CA ALA A 113 24.54 6.42 2.99
C ALA A 113 25.20 6.34 4.37
N SER A 114 26.52 6.52 4.40
CA SER A 114 27.29 6.67 5.64
C SER A 114 26.87 7.97 6.33
N PRO A 115 26.58 7.97 7.64
CA PRO A 115 26.42 9.23 8.35
C PRO A 115 27.77 9.96 8.40
N ALA A 116 27.71 11.27 8.22
CA ALA A 116 28.80 12.22 8.44
C ALA A 116 28.89 12.60 9.92
#